data_AF-A0A0C1F3T7-F1
#
_entry.id   AF-A0A0C1F3T7-F1
#
_cell.length_a   1.000
_cell.length_b   1.000
_cell.length_c   1.000
_cell.angle_alpha   90.00
_cell.angle_beta   90.00
_cell.angle_gamma   90.00
#
_symmetry.space_group_name_H-M   'P 1'
#
loop_
_entity.id
_entity.type
_entity.pdbx_description
1 polymer ?
#
loop_
_entity_poly.entity_id
_entity_poly.type
_entity_poly.pdbx_seq_one_letter_code
_entity_poly.pdbx_strand_id
1 'polypeptide(L)'
;MLGSKSTYFQQPKEILFNSRDKVFRLLDLKGYSFNEIAVYLKAFDYFCENTIAFDGATIVKDLMDLPDLDMDAMLHDFHYLNYNVGVNFITKWQADWIYAKGNERKGKGQYSAFSRFIGLTIIGIGFVPYAYLKRGKITATQRSQFLEEYRILM
;
A
#
# COMPACT_ATOMS: atom_id res chain seq x y z
N MET A 1 -12.97 -10.74 -4.24
CA MET A 1 -12.83 -10.36 -2.83
C MET A 1 -14.09 -9.61 -2.46
N LEU A 2 -14.86 -10.13 -1.49
CA LEU A 2 -16.00 -9.44 -0.89
C LEU A 2 -15.44 -8.51 0.18
N GLY A 3 -15.21 -7.25 -0.18
CA GLY A 3 -14.72 -6.19 0.70
C GLY A 3 -15.28 -4.86 0.21
N SER A 4 -15.59 -3.95 1.13
CA SER A 4 -16.06 -2.61 0.80
C SER A 4 -14.97 -1.88 0.02
N LYS A 5 -15.24 -1.47 -1.22
CA LYS A 5 -14.31 -0.62 -1.98
C LYS A 5 -14.28 0.76 -1.35
N SER A 6 -13.09 1.28 -1.08
CA SER A 6 -12.96 2.68 -0.65
C SER A 6 -13.39 3.60 -1.77
N THR A 7 -14.17 4.64 -1.43
CA THR A 7 -14.55 5.71 -2.37
C THR A 7 -13.67 6.95 -2.20
N TYR A 8 -12.60 6.88 -1.41
CA TYR A 8 -11.75 8.02 -1.07
C TYR A 8 -11.24 8.77 -2.31
N PHE A 9 -10.74 8.06 -3.32
CA PHE A 9 -10.21 8.71 -4.53
C PHE A 9 -11.27 9.12 -5.55
N GLN A 10 -12.56 8.87 -5.28
CA GLN A 10 -13.68 9.32 -6.12
C GLN A 10 -14.15 10.74 -5.76
N GLN A 11 -13.46 11.40 -4.83
CA GLN A 11 -13.73 12.77 -4.42
C GLN A 11 -13.32 13.80 -5.51
N PRO A 12 -13.88 15.01 -5.51
CA PRO A 12 -13.45 16.12 -6.36
C PRO A 12 -11.95 16.40 -6.28
N LYS A 13 -11.35 16.82 -7.41
CA LYS A 13 -9.90 17.09 -7.52
C LYS A 13 -9.38 18.09 -6.50
N GLU A 14 -10.16 19.12 -6.17
CA GLU A 14 -9.82 20.13 -5.16
C GLU A 14 -9.66 19.51 -3.76
N ILE A 15 -10.51 18.55 -3.42
CA ILE A 15 -10.42 17.83 -2.15
C ILE A 15 -9.18 16.92 -2.16
N LEU A 16 -8.93 16.21 -3.26
CA LEU A 16 -7.74 15.36 -3.40
C LEU A 16 -6.42 16.15 -3.33
N PHE A 17 -6.38 17.36 -3.91
CA PHE A 17 -5.23 18.25 -3.82
C PHE A 17 -4.92 18.62 -2.35
N ASN A 18 -5.95 19.02 -1.60
CA ASN A 18 -5.81 19.32 -0.18
C ASN A 18 -5.43 18.08 0.64
N SER A 19 -5.97 16.91 0.28
CA SER A 19 -5.62 15.63 0.91
C SER A 19 -4.18 15.23 0.67
N ARG A 20 -3.63 15.50 -0.51
CA ARG A 20 -2.21 15.27 -0.83
C ARG A 20 -1.29 16.08 0.10
N ASP A 21 -1.62 17.34 0.37
CA ASP A 21 -0.90 18.18 1.33
C ASP A 21 -1.00 17.63 2.77
N LYS A 22 -2.18 17.12 3.16
CA LYS A 22 -2.36 16.46 4.47
C LYS A 22 -1.49 15.20 4.60
N VAL A 23 -1.38 14.39 3.55
CA VAL A 23 -0.50 13.21 3.52
C VAL A 23 0.95 13.63 3.72
N PHE A 24 1.41 14.62 2.96
CA PHE A 24 2.77 15.17 3.11
C PHE A 24 3.03 15.62 4.55
N ARG A 25 2.18 16.51 5.09
CA ARG A 25 2.36 17.07 6.44
C ARG A 25 2.33 16.00 7.52
N LEU A 26 1.44 15.02 7.40
CA LEU A 26 1.34 13.95 8.40
C LEU A 26 2.59 13.07 8.42
N LEU A 27 3.15 12.73 7.25
CA LEU A 27 4.37 11.94 7.18
C LEU A 27 5.59 12.74 7.64
N ASP A 28 5.67 14.02 7.29
CA ASP A 28 6.71 14.94 7.77
C ASP A 28 6.68 15.05 9.31
N LEU A 29 5.49 15.27 9.90
CA LEU A 29 5.30 15.29 11.36
C LEU A 29 5.65 13.95 12.03
N LYS A 30 5.47 12.82 11.34
CA LYS A 30 5.88 11.49 11.82
C LYS A 30 7.37 11.20 11.58
N GLY A 31 8.14 12.16 11.07
CA GLY A 31 9.59 12.05 10.87
C GLY A 31 9.98 11.12 9.74
N TYR A 32 9.17 11.02 8.68
CA TYR A 32 9.57 10.35 7.45
C TYR A 32 10.55 11.23 6.67
N SER A 33 11.56 10.62 6.05
CA SER A 33 12.48 11.33 5.16
C SER A 33 11.77 11.76 3.88
N PHE A 34 12.34 12.76 3.20
CA PHE A 34 11.82 13.25 1.92
C PHE A 34 11.62 12.14 0.88
N ASN A 35 12.57 11.20 0.80
CA ASN A 35 12.48 10.08 -0.14
C ASN A 35 11.34 9.12 0.20
N GLU A 36 11.12 8.83 1.48
CA GLU A 36 9.99 8.00 1.89
C GLU A 36 8.67 8.69 1.58
N ILE A 37 8.55 9.99 1.92
CA ILE A 37 7.36 10.79 1.62
C ILE A 37 7.06 10.77 0.12
N ALA A 38 8.09 10.91 -0.73
CA ALA A 38 7.93 10.86 -2.18
C ALA A 38 7.32 9.53 -2.66
N VAL A 39 7.63 8.40 -2.03
CA VAL A 39 7.03 7.10 -2.34
C VAL A 39 5.54 7.08 -2.01
N TYR A 40 5.14 7.60 -0.84
CA TYR A 40 3.71 7.70 -0.48
C TYR A 40 2.94 8.64 -1.39
N LEU A 41 3.52 9.80 -1.73
CA LEU A 41 2.88 10.76 -2.64
C LEU A 41 2.73 10.20 -4.04
N LYS A 42 3.70 9.42 -4.52
CA LYS A 42 3.59 8.71 -5.80
C LYS A 42 2.43 7.71 -5.80
N ALA A 43 2.24 6.96 -4.71
CA ALA A 43 1.09 6.06 -4.56
C ALA A 43 -0.23 6.85 -4.53
N PHE A 44 -0.27 7.98 -3.82
CA PHE A 44 -1.43 8.87 -3.78
C PHE A 44 -1.80 9.42 -5.18
N ASP A 45 -0.80 9.90 -5.92
CA ASP A 45 -0.98 10.44 -7.26
C ASP A 45 -1.49 9.37 -8.23
N TYR A 46 -0.98 8.13 -8.13
CA TYR A 46 -1.49 6.99 -8.91
C TYR A 46 -3.00 6.76 -8.71
N PHE A 47 -3.50 6.81 -7.47
CA PHE A 47 -4.93 6.61 -7.22
C PHE A 47 -5.79 7.82 -7.54
N CYS A 48 -5.23 9.04 -7.58
CA CYS A 48 -5.93 10.20 -8.14
C CYS A 48 -6.25 10.02 -9.63
N GLU A 49 -5.39 9.29 -10.36
CA GLU A 49 -5.62 8.95 -11.77
C GLU A 49 -6.42 7.64 -11.95
N ASN A 50 -6.33 6.72 -10.97
CA ASN A 50 -6.96 5.39 -10.99
C ASN A 50 -7.99 5.23 -9.85
N THR A 51 -8.99 6.11 -9.82
CA THR A 51 -9.88 6.34 -8.67
C THR A 51 -10.70 5.13 -8.18
N ILE A 52 -10.89 4.12 -9.04
CA ILE A 52 -11.63 2.89 -8.72
C ILE A 52 -10.75 1.70 -8.33
N ALA A 53 -9.43 1.88 -8.38
CA ALA A 53 -8.46 0.81 -8.15
C ALA A 53 -8.03 0.69 -6.68
N PHE A 54 -8.34 1.69 -5.85
CA PHE A 54 -8.07 1.64 -4.42
C PHE A 54 -9.14 0.79 -3.71
N ASP A 55 -8.76 -0.40 -3.27
CA ASP A 55 -9.66 -1.30 -2.54
C ASP A 55 -9.57 -1.06 -1.03
N GLY A 56 -8.44 -0.55 -0.54
CA GLY A 56 -8.20 -0.24 0.87
C GLY A 56 -8.02 -1.49 1.74
N ALA A 57 -8.07 -1.31 3.06
CA ALA A 57 -7.92 -2.42 4.00
C ALA A 57 -9.10 -3.42 3.88
N THR A 58 -8.83 -4.57 3.26
CA THR A 58 -9.88 -5.52 2.82
C THR A 58 -10.32 -6.53 3.90
N ILE A 59 -9.57 -6.70 4.99
CA ILE A 59 -9.82 -7.79 5.97
C ILE A 59 -10.19 -7.24 7.36
N VAL A 60 -9.68 -6.07 7.76
CA VAL A 60 -9.97 -5.43 9.05
C VAL A 60 -10.10 -3.94 8.79
N LYS A 61 -11.13 -3.28 9.33
CA LYS A 61 -11.19 -1.81 9.30
C LYS A 61 -9.96 -1.28 10.03
N ASP A 62 -9.03 -0.71 9.28
CA ASP A 62 -7.81 -0.19 9.84
C ASP A 62 -8.05 1.12 10.62
N LEU A 63 -7.13 1.40 11.55
CA LEU A 63 -6.99 2.74 12.10
C LEU A 63 -6.54 3.64 10.94
N MET A 64 -7.43 4.49 10.48
CA MET A 64 -7.15 5.39 9.38
C MET A 64 -6.16 6.48 9.82
N ASP A 65 -5.22 6.84 8.95
CA ASP A 65 -4.22 7.86 9.25
C ASP A 65 -4.80 9.27 9.01
N LEU A 66 -5.62 9.39 7.98
CA LEU A 66 -6.49 10.52 7.69
C LEU A 66 -7.93 10.01 7.60
N PRO A 67 -8.97 10.85 7.79
CA PRO A 67 -10.35 10.42 7.61
C PRO A 67 -10.54 9.70 6.27
N ASP A 68 -10.99 8.45 6.32
CA ASP A 68 -11.24 7.55 5.18
C ASP A 68 -10.02 7.16 4.32
N LEU A 69 -8.79 7.43 4.79
CA LEU A 69 -7.56 7.01 4.13
C LEU A 69 -6.60 6.29 5.10
N ASP A 70 -6.36 5.02 4.81
CA ASP A 70 -5.19 4.30 5.31
C ASP A 70 -4.04 4.43 4.31
N MET A 71 -2.98 5.14 4.70
CA MET A 71 -1.85 5.41 3.82
C MET A 71 -0.99 4.17 3.56
N ASP A 72 -0.91 3.25 4.53
CA ASP A 72 -0.17 2.01 4.38
C ASP A 72 -0.93 1.04 3.46
N ALA A 73 -2.26 1.00 3.55
CA ALA A 73 -3.08 0.19 2.67
C ALA A 73 -3.04 0.75 1.24
N MET A 74 -3.04 2.07 1.09
CA MET A 74 -2.82 2.74 -0.19
C MET A 74 -1.46 2.35 -0.80
N LEU A 75 -0.38 2.45 -0.04
CA LEU A 75 0.94 2.08 -0.53
C LEU A 75 1.03 0.59 -0.91
N HIS A 76 0.40 -0.29 -0.12
CA HIS A 76 0.32 -1.73 -0.38
C HIS A 76 -0.45 -2.04 -1.67
N ASP A 77 -1.65 -1.48 -1.84
CA ASP A 77 -2.45 -1.62 -3.07
C ASP A 77 -1.67 -1.12 -4.30
N PHE A 78 -0.99 0.02 -4.15
CA PHE A 78 -0.14 0.58 -5.20
C PHE A 78 0.96 -0.41 -5.61
N HIS A 79 1.68 -1.01 -4.67
CA HIS A 79 2.70 -2.01 -4.97
C HIS A 79 2.13 -3.24 -5.68
N TYR A 80 0.94 -3.70 -5.26
CA TYR A 80 0.26 -4.85 -5.86
C TYR A 80 -0.22 -4.60 -7.29
N LEU A 81 -0.63 -3.38 -7.60
CA LEU A 81 -1.17 -3.00 -8.91
C LEU A 81 -0.07 -2.53 -9.86
N ASN A 82 0.75 -1.57 -9.42
CA ASN A 82 1.73 -0.90 -10.26
C ASN A 82 2.94 -1.80 -10.57
N TYR A 83 3.42 -2.54 -9.57
CA TYR A 83 4.60 -3.41 -9.71
C TYR A 83 4.26 -4.89 -9.82
N ASN A 84 2.98 -5.26 -9.71
CA ASN A 84 2.54 -6.65 -9.78
C ASN A 84 3.23 -7.56 -8.73
N VAL A 85 3.57 -7.03 -7.55
CA VAL A 85 4.36 -7.77 -6.55
C VAL A 85 3.68 -9.06 -6.05
N GLY A 86 2.35 -9.13 -6.16
CA GLY A 86 1.55 -10.27 -5.72
C GLY A 86 1.74 -11.58 -6.50
N VAL A 87 2.45 -11.57 -7.63
CA VAL A 87 2.68 -12.77 -8.47
C VAL A 87 3.94 -13.54 -8.12
N ASN A 88 4.76 -13.01 -7.20
CA ASN A 88 5.98 -13.64 -6.75
C ASN A 88 6.05 -13.60 -5.21
N PHE A 89 6.35 -14.75 -4.59
CA PHE A 89 6.36 -14.88 -3.13
C PHE A 89 7.30 -13.89 -2.44
N ILE A 90 8.47 -13.62 -3.03
CA ILE A 90 9.48 -12.74 -2.44
C ILE A 90 8.99 -11.29 -2.46
N THR A 91 8.58 -10.78 -3.63
CA THR A 91 8.11 -9.39 -3.75
C THR A 91 6.81 -9.17 -2.98
N LYS A 92 5.93 -10.18 -2.94
CA LYS A 92 4.72 -10.15 -2.11
C LYS A 92 5.09 -10.03 -0.63
N TRP A 93 5.98 -10.89 -0.14
CA TRP A 93 6.44 -10.88 1.24
C TRP A 93 7.07 -9.54 1.61
N GLN A 94 7.89 -8.98 0.72
CA GLN A 94 8.50 -7.66 0.90
C GLN A 94 7.45 -6.55 1.01
N ALA A 95 6.41 -6.56 0.15
CA ALA A 95 5.34 -5.58 0.20
C ALA A 95 4.48 -5.72 1.47
N ASP A 96 4.17 -6.95 1.88
CA ASP A 96 3.45 -7.22 3.13
C ASP A 96 4.28 -6.80 4.36
N TRP A 97 5.61 -6.92 4.28
CA TRP A 97 6.51 -6.48 5.34
C TRP A 97 6.58 -4.95 5.46
N ILE A 98 6.68 -4.23 4.33
CA ILE A 98 6.53 -2.77 4.29
C ILE A 98 5.21 -2.38 4.95
N TYR A 99 4.11 -3.04 4.58
CA TYR A 99 2.79 -2.76 5.15
C TYR A 99 2.76 -2.94 6.67
N ALA A 100 3.31 -4.04 7.18
CA ALA A 100 3.37 -4.30 8.62
C ALA A 100 4.22 -3.25 9.35
N LYS A 101 5.41 -2.92 8.82
CA LYS A 101 6.31 -1.92 9.40
C LYS A 101 5.75 -0.50 9.34
N GLY A 102 5.08 -0.14 8.26
CA GLY A 102 4.36 1.13 8.13
C GLY A 102 3.30 1.29 9.21
N ASN A 103 2.46 0.27 9.40
CA ASN A 103 1.43 0.25 10.43
C ASN A 103 2.01 0.34 11.85
N GLU A 104 3.10 -0.39 12.13
CA GLU A 104 3.82 -0.32 13.40
C GLU A 104 4.35 1.10 13.66
N ARG A 105 5.05 1.70 12.68
CA ARG A 105 5.63 3.05 12.79
C ARG A 105 4.57 4.13 12.96
N LYS A 106 3.37 3.96 12.38
CA LYS A 106 2.26 4.91 12.55
C LYS A 106 1.51 4.76 13.87
N GLY A 107 1.83 3.74 14.68
CA GLY A 107 1.27 3.54 16.02
C GLY A 107 0.04 2.65 16.07
N LYS A 108 -0.25 1.88 15.01
CA LYS A 108 -1.46 1.03 14.92
C LYS A 108 -1.34 -0.30 15.68
N GLY A 109 -0.34 -0.42 16.56
CA GLY A 109 -0.08 -1.55 17.43
C GLY A 109 0.75 -2.66 16.79
N GLN A 110 1.85 -3.04 17.45
CA GLN A 110 2.81 -4.05 16.97
C GLN A 110 2.16 -5.43 16.75
N TYR A 111 1.32 -5.88 17.68
CA TYR A 111 0.62 -7.16 17.57
C TYR A 111 -0.37 -7.20 16.39
N SER A 112 -1.08 -6.09 16.13
CA SER A 112 -1.99 -5.96 14.99
C SER A 112 -1.24 -6.00 13.66
N ALA A 113 -0.13 -5.25 13.56
CA ALA A 113 0.73 -5.26 12.38
C ALA A 113 1.31 -6.66 12.09
N PHE A 114 1.81 -7.36 13.13
CA PHE A 114 2.44 -8.66 12.97
C PHE A 114 1.45 -9.79 12.68
N SER A 115 0.31 -9.80 13.36
CA SER A 115 -0.76 -10.78 13.08
C SER A 115 -1.28 -10.67 11.64
N ARG A 116 -1.41 -9.44 11.11
CA ARG A 116 -1.74 -9.21 9.70
C ARG A 116 -0.70 -9.75 8.76
N PHE A 117 0.57 -9.51 9.04
CA PHE A 117 1.67 -10.03 8.24
C PHE A 117 1.63 -11.57 8.14
N ILE A 118 1.39 -12.25 9.26
CA ILE A 118 1.21 -13.70 9.28
C ILE A 118 0.00 -14.13 8.45
N GLY A 119 -1.15 -13.47 8.63
CA GLY A 119 -2.36 -13.76 7.87
C GLY A 119 -2.16 -13.60 6.36
N LEU A 120 -1.54 -12.50 5.93
CA LEU A 120 -1.20 -12.23 4.53
C LEU A 120 -0.21 -13.26 3.97
N THR A 121 0.72 -13.74 4.79
CA THR A 121 1.67 -14.79 4.41
C THR A 121 0.95 -16.11 4.14
N ILE A 122 0.02 -16.52 5.02
CA ILE A 122 -0.78 -17.74 4.87
C ILE A 122 -1.66 -17.66 3.62
N ILE A 123 -2.37 -16.54 3.43
CA ILE A 123 -3.20 -16.31 2.23
C ILE A 123 -2.34 -16.34 0.95
N GLY A 124 -1.08 -15.90 1.05
CA GLY A 124 -0.11 -15.89 -0.04
C GLY A 124 0.08 -17.26 -0.69
N ILE A 125 -0.06 -18.36 0.05
CA ILE A 125 0.11 -19.74 -0.47
C ILE A 125 -0.84 -20.01 -1.65
N GLY A 126 -2.11 -19.61 -1.53
CA GLY A 126 -3.09 -19.76 -2.61
C GLY A 126 -3.13 -18.55 -3.55
N PHE A 127 -2.93 -17.34 -3.01
CA PHE A 127 -3.05 -16.11 -3.78
C PHE A 127 -1.95 -15.94 -4.83
N VAL A 128 -0.69 -16.27 -4.52
CA VAL A 128 0.44 -16.04 -5.44
C VAL A 128 0.30 -16.86 -6.73
N PRO A 129 0.02 -18.19 -6.69
CA PRO A 129 -0.26 -18.95 -7.90
C PRO A 129 -1.44 -18.41 -8.71
N TYR A 130 -2.54 -18.05 -8.04
CA TYR A 130 -3.70 -17.44 -8.69
C TYR A 130 -3.35 -16.12 -9.39
N ALA A 131 -2.63 -15.23 -8.70
CA ALA A 131 -2.23 -13.94 -9.24
C ALA A 131 -1.28 -14.11 -10.43
N TYR A 132 -0.34 -15.05 -10.36
CA TYR A 132 0.56 -15.38 -11.46
C TYR A 132 -0.20 -15.86 -12.70
N LEU A 133 -1.19 -16.74 -12.54
CA LEU A 133 -2.02 -17.21 -13.65
C LEU A 133 -2.86 -16.09 -14.27
N LYS A 134 -3.37 -15.16 -13.44
CA LYS A 134 -4.27 -14.09 -13.89
C LYS A 134 -3.55 -12.88 -14.49
N ARG A 135 -2.40 -12.49 -13.91
CA ARG A 135 -1.69 -11.22 -14.21
C ARG A 135 -0.37 -11.44 -14.94
N GLY A 136 0.11 -12.68 -15.02
CA GLY A 136 1.40 -13.01 -15.62
C GLY A 136 2.60 -12.70 -14.73
N LYS A 137 3.79 -12.69 -15.33
CA LYS A 137 5.07 -12.48 -14.64
C LYS A 137 5.31 -11.00 -14.32
N ILE A 138 5.96 -10.74 -13.19
CA ILE A 138 6.58 -9.43 -12.92
C ILE A 138 7.70 -9.16 -13.94
N THR A 139 7.72 -7.96 -14.52
CA THR A 139 8.80 -7.55 -15.44
C THR A 139 10.05 -7.15 -14.67
N ALA A 140 11.22 -7.15 -15.35
CA ALA A 140 12.47 -6.70 -14.74
C ALA A 140 12.39 -5.24 -14.25
N THR A 141 11.74 -4.37 -15.03
CA THR A 141 11.52 -2.96 -14.68
C THR A 141 10.66 -2.80 -13.44
N GLN A 142 9.51 -3.48 -13.38
CA GLN A 142 8.62 -3.44 -12.20
C GLN A 142 9.35 -3.92 -10.95
N ARG A 143 10.11 -5.02 -11.06
CA ARG A 143 10.90 -5.55 -9.95
C ARG A 143 11.96 -4.56 -9.48
N SER A 144 12.70 -3.95 -10.41
CA SER A 144 13.75 -2.98 -10.06
C SER A 144 13.17 -1.75 -9.38
N GLN A 145 12.05 -1.22 -9.88
CA GLN A 145 11.38 -0.05 -9.30
C GLN A 145 10.85 -0.35 -7.89
N PHE A 146 10.22 -1.52 -7.71
CA PHE A 146 9.77 -1.95 -6.39
C PHE A 146 10.93 -2.14 -5.40
N LEU A 147 12.04 -2.76 -5.82
CA LEU A 147 13.18 -2.99 -4.93
C LEU A 147 13.86 -1.68 -4.50
N GLU A 148 13.86 -0.67 -5.36
CA GLU A 148 14.35 0.66 -4.99
C GLU A 148 13.45 1.31 -3.95
N GLU A 149 12.12 1.24 -4.12
CA GLU A 149 11.18 1.72 -3.10
C GLU A 149 11.28 0.94 -1.79
N TYR A 150 11.49 -0.38 -1.87
CA TYR A 150 11.74 -1.21 -0.69
C TYR A 150 12.98 -0.75 0.07
N ARG A 151 14.07 -0.43 -0.63
CA ARG A 151 15.31 0.09 -0.03
C ARG A 151 15.13 1.48 0.59
N ILE A 152 14.23 2.30 0.06
CA ILE A 152 13.92 3.61 0.62
C ILE A 152 13.12 3.48 1.92
N LEU A 153 12.23 2.50 2.01
CA LEU A 153 11.26 2.33 3.10
C LEU A 153 11.76 1.45 4.26
N MET A 154 12.87 0.74 4.08
CA MET A 154 13.41 -0.26 5.02
C MET A 154 14.86 0.03 5.41
#